data_AF-A0A941FZI6-F1
#
_entry.id   AF-A0A941FZI6-F1
#
_cell.length_a   1.000
_cell.length_b   1.000
_cell.length_c   1.000
_cell.angle_alpha   90.00
_cell.angle_beta   90.00
_cell.angle_gamma   90.00
#
_symmetry.space_group_name_H-M   'P 1'
#
loop_
_entity.id
_entity.type
_entity.pdbx_description
1 polymer ?
#
loop_
_entity_poly.entity_id
_entity_poly.type
_entity_poly.pdbx_seq_one_letter_code
_entity_poly.pdbx_strand_id
1 'polypeptide(L)'
;MPPRHAPADVSLTIRIDSLDALNLRLALHRALGARIGVYVLAVDHQHGQTAVQLQCARDQVDAIMHAVMSGLPRAEFGPVLLAGSARRH
;
A
#
# COMPACT_ATOMS: atom_id res chain seq x y z
N MET A 1 -22.86 23.63 -5.40
CA MET A 1 -21.85 22.72 -5.95
C MET A 1 -22.01 21.37 -5.25
N PRO A 2 -22.19 20.25 -5.97
CA PRO A 2 -22.18 18.93 -5.31
C PRO A 2 -20.80 18.69 -4.68
N PRO A 3 -20.69 17.87 -3.61
CA PRO A 3 -19.39 17.46 -3.10
C PRO A 3 -18.63 16.81 -4.26
N ARG A 4 -17.45 17.34 -4.60
CA ARG A 4 -16.51 16.63 -5.47
C ARG A 4 -16.36 15.25 -4.84
N HIS A 5 -16.80 14.20 -5.53
CA HIS A 5 -16.58 12.83 -5.09
C HIS A 5 -15.09 12.73 -4.72
N ALA A 6 -14.80 12.57 -3.42
CA ALA A 6 -13.45 12.22 -3.02
C ALA A 6 -13.11 10.96 -3.82
N PRO A 7 -11.99 10.93 -4.55
CA PRO A 7 -11.62 9.75 -5.31
C PRO A 7 -11.72 8.55 -4.36
N ALA A 8 -12.46 7.52 -4.75
CA ALA A 8 -12.57 6.32 -3.92
C ALA A 8 -11.16 5.79 -3.73
N ASP A 9 -10.63 5.96 -2.52
CA ASP A 9 -9.35 5.41 -2.15
C ASP A 9 -9.45 3.89 -2.24
N VAL A 10 -8.33 3.25 -2.52
CA VAL A 10 -8.16 1.82 -2.64
C VAL A 10 -7.06 1.43 -1.67
N SER A 11 -7.31 0.39 -0.90
CA SER A 11 -6.35 -0.24 -0.01
C SER A 11 -5.79 -1.49 -0.70
N LEU A 12 -4.50 -1.44 -1.04
CA LEU A 12 -3.73 -2.61 -1.49
C LEU A 12 -3.04 -3.24 -0.28
N THR A 13 -3.26 -4.53 -0.04
CA THR A 13 -2.49 -5.27 0.96
C THR A 13 -1.41 -6.08 0.27
N ILE A 14 -0.20 -6.06 0.79
CA ILE A 14 0.96 -6.74 0.21
C ILE A 14 1.71 -7.45 1.33
N ARG A 15 2.10 -8.70 1.13
CA ARG A 15 2.86 -9.49 2.12
C ARG A 15 4.24 -9.79 1.56
N ILE A 16 5.26 -9.66 2.38
CA ILE A 16 6.64 -9.95 2.03
C ILE A 16 7.21 -10.87 3.10
N ASP A 17 7.83 -11.97 2.68
CA ASP A 17 8.59 -12.87 3.54
C ASP A 17 9.97 -12.24 3.86
N SER A 18 9.92 -11.11 4.56
CA SER A 18 11.06 -10.35 5.01
C SER A 18 10.68 -9.59 6.28
N LEU A 19 11.58 -9.64 7.26
CA LEU A 19 11.46 -8.87 8.51
C LEU A 19 12.09 -7.49 8.42
N ASP A 20 12.68 -7.14 7.27
CA ASP A 20 13.47 -5.92 7.11
C ASP A 20 12.57 -4.71 6.77
N ALA A 21 11.77 -4.34 7.76
CA ALA A 21 10.78 -3.28 7.68
C ALA A 21 11.39 -1.92 7.27
N LEU A 22 12.65 -1.67 7.65
CA LEU A 22 13.37 -0.46 7.31
C LEU A 22 13.71 -0.43 5.81
N ASN A 23 14.32 -1.50 5.28
CA ASN A 23 14.59 -1.61 3.85
C ASN A 23 13.30 -1.55 3.04
N LEU A 24 12.23 -2.18 3.53
CA LEU A 24 10.91 -2.15 2.89
C LEU A 24 10.34 -0.73 2.88
N ARG A 25 10.40 -0.01 4.00
CA ARG A 25 9.99 1.39 4.10
C ARG A 25 10.79 2.28 3.15
N LEU A 26 12.10 2.07 3.02
CA LEU A 26 12.96 2.81 2.10
C LEU A 26 12.67 2.49 0.63
N ALA A 27 12.47 1.21 0.29
CA ALA A 27 12.11 0.77 -1.05
C ALA A 27 10.76 1.36 -1.47
N LEU A 28 9.75 1.30 -0.59
CA LEU A 28 8.46 1.93 -0.81
C LEU A 28 8.60 3.44 -0.93
N HIS A 29 9.36 4.09 -0.05
CA HIS A 29 9.58 5.53 -0.13
C HIS A 29 10.33 5.94 -1.42
N ARG A 30 11.21 5.10 -1.96
CA ARG A 30 11.88 5.38 -3.25
C ARG A 30 10.97 5.12 -4.45
N ALA A 31 10.23 4.01 -4.44
CA ALA A 31 9.36 3.60 -5.53
C ALA A 31 8.11 4.47 -5.63
N LEU A 32 7.59 4.91 -4.48
CA LEU A 32 6.28 5.54 -4.34
C LEU A 32 6.39 7.00 -3.89
N GLY A 33 7.42 7.33 -3.12
CA GLY A 33 7.92 8.69 -2.84
C GLY A 33 6.86 9.75 -2.61
N ALA A 34 6.61 10.56 -3.64
CA ALA A 34 5.70 11.71 -3.59
C ALA A 34 4.27 11.39 -4.06
N ARG A 35 4.01 10.17 -4.54
CA ARG A 35 2.73 9.78 -5.18
C ARG A 35 1.73 9.16 -4.21
N ILE A 36 2.18 8.69 -3.04
CA ILE A 36 1.31 8.06 -2.04
C ILE A 36 1.20 8.93 -0.80
N GLY A 37 -0.03 9.20 -0.37
CA GLY A 37 -0.33 9.99 0.82
C GLY A 37 -0.16 9.23 2.13
N VAL A 38 -0.56 7.94 2.20
CA VAL A 38 -0.51 7.14 3.43
C VAL A 38 -0.27 5.65 3.11
N TYR A 39 0.65 5.03 3.86
CA TYR A 39 0.81 3.57 3.88
C TYR A 39 1.08 3.10 5.31
N VAL A 40 0.60 1.89 5.62
CA VAL A 40 0.76 1.22 6.90
C VAL A 40 1.70 0.03 6.69
N LEU A 41 2.68 -0.11 7.57
CA LEU A 41 3.60 -1.24 7.58
C LEU A 41 3.36 -2.00 8.90
N ALA A 42 3.00 -3.27 8.80
CA ALA A 42 2.77 -4.16 9.93
C ALA A 42 3.75 -5.34 9.84
N VAL A 43 4.63 -5.46 10.82
CA VAL A 43 5.63 -6.55 10.86
C VAL A 43 5.11 -7.62 11.78
N ASP A 44 4.85 -8.79 11.22
CA ASP A 44 4.54 -9.99 11.97
C ASP A 44 5.84 -10.73 12.28
N HIS A 45 6.38 -10.44 13.47
CA HIS A 45 7.59 -11.10 13.97
C HIS A 45 7.37 -12.59 14.27
N GLN A 46 6.11 -13.02 14.42
CA GLN A 46 5.77 -14.40 14.78
C GLN A 46 5.89 -15.35 13.58
N HIS A 47 5.55 -14.88 12.37
CA HIS A 47 5.61 -15.64 11.13
C HIS A 47 6.80 -15.24 10.24
N GLY A 48 7.58 -14.22 10.62
CA GLY A 48 8.72 -13.77 9.81
C GLY A 48 8.30 -12.88 8.62
N GLN A 49 7.09 -12.31 8.67
CA GLN A 49 6.46 -11.69 7.50
C GLN A 49 6.15 -10.22 7.76
N THR A 50 6.27 -9.39 6.73
CA THR A 50 5.83 -8.01 6.78
C THR A 50 4.65 -7.82 5.85
N ALA A 51 3.54 -7.33 6.42
CA ALA A 51 2.38 -6.88 5.68
C ALA A 51 2.46 -5.36 5.47
N VAL A 52 2.15 -4.91 4.26
CA VAL A 52 2.11 -3.51 3.87
C VAL A 52 0.72 -3.22 3.34
N GLN A 53 0.05 -2.24 3.92
CA GLN A 53 -1.19 -1.69 3.41
C GLN A 53 -0.94 -0.33 2.76
N LEU A 54 -1.26 -0.21 1.50
CA LEU A 54 -1.08 1.00 0.70
C LEU A 54 -2.44 1.61 0.42
N GLN A 55 -2.65 2.86 0.83
CA GLN A 55 -3.87 3.60 0.53
C GLN A 55 -3.59 4.60 -0.58
N CYS A 56 -4.36 4.50 -1.66
CA CYS A 56 -4.13 5.30 -2.86
C CYS A 56 -5.42 5.51 -3.66
N ALA A 57 -5.49 6.58 -4.45
CA ALA A 57 -6.61 6.75 -5.36
C ALA A 57 -6.67 5.60 -6.37
N ARG A 58 -7.88 5.18 -6.75
CA ARG A 58 -8.09 4.08 -7.71
C ARG A 58 -7.32 4.25 -9.03
N ASP A 59 -7.17 5.49 -9.50
CA ASP A 59 -6.43 5.83 -10.71
C ASP A 59 -4.91 5.54 -10.60
N GLN A 60 -4.37 5.55 -9.38
CA GLN A 60 -2.95 5.32 -9.10
C GLN A 60 -2.62 3.86 -8.78
N VAL A 61 -3.63 2.98 -8.68
CA VAL A 61 -3.42 1.56 -8.34
C VAL A 61 -2.49 0.87 -9.33
N ASP A 62 -2.67 1.11 -10.63
CA ASP A 62 -1.85 0.48 -11.67
C ASP A 62 -0.38 0.90 -11.57
N ALA A 63 -0.14 2.21 -11.40
CA ALA A 63 1.20 2.76 -11.20
C ALA A 63 1.86 2.21 -9.92
N ILE A 64 1.09 2.01 -8.85
CA ILE A 64 1.58 1.45 -7.60
C ILE A 64 1.88 -0.04 -7.75
N MET A 65 0.99 -0.82 -8.36
CA MET A 65 1.24 -2.23 -8.65
C MET A 65 2.53 -2.40 -9.45
N HIS A 66 2.72 -1.60 -10.50
CA HIS A 66 3.95 -1.64 -11.31
C HIS A 66 5.18 -1.27 -10.50
N ALA A 67 5.10 -0.21 -9.69
CA ALA A 67 6.20 0.23 -8.82
C ALA A 67 6.56 -0.83 -7.76
N VAL A 68 5.56 -1.51 -7.20
CA VAL A 68 5.79 -2.62 -6.25
C VAL A 68 6.37 -3.83 -6.96
N MET A 69 5.83 -4.25 -8.12
CA MET A 69 6.40 -5.37 -8.87
C MET A 69 7.87 -5.11 -9.26
N SER A 70 8.20 -3.86 -9.59
CA SER A 70 9.57 -3.44 -9.91
C SER A 70 10.48 -3.35 -8.69
N GLY A 71 10.01 -2.78 -7.58
CA GLY A 71 10.83 -2.56 -6.38
C GLY A 71 10.87 -3.74 -5.41
N LEU A 72 9.84 -4.60 -5.43
CA LEU A 72 9.60 -5.71 -4.51
C LEU A 72 9.09 -6.94 -5.29
N PRO A 73 9.93 -7.58 -6.12
CA PRO A 73 9.51 -8.72 -6.96
C PRO A 73 9.08 -9.96 -6.16
N ARG A 74 9.44 -10.02 -4.87
CA ARG A 74 9.09 -11.10 -3.93
C ARG A 74 7.81 -10.84 -3.14
N ALA A 75 7.13 -9.73 -3.43
CA ALA A 75 5.93 -9.33 -2.73
C ALA A 75 4.69 -10.09 -3.25
N GLU A 76 3.92 -10.65 -2.31
CA GLU A 76 2.60 -11.22 -2.59
C GLU A 76 1.53 -10.14 -2.48
N PHE A 77 0.83 -9.90 -3.57
CA PHE A 77 -0.33 -9.02 -3.58
C PHE A 77 -1.54 -9.75 -2.97
N GLY A 78 -2.04 -9.21 -1.87
CA GLY A 78 -3.29 -9.60 -1.25
C GLY A 78 -4.50 -8.93 -1.92
N PRO A 79 -5.69 -9.03 -1.30
CA PRO A 79 -6.91 -8.47 -1.86
C PRO A 79 -6.83 -6.95 -1.96
N VAL A 80 -7.28 -6.43 -3.09
CA VAL A 80 -7.46 -5.00 -3.33
C VAL A 80 -8.85 -4.62 -2.87
N LEU A 81 -8.93 -3.82 -1.82
CA LEU A 81 -10.19 -3.38 -1.24
C LEU A 81 -10.44 -1.92 -1.59
N LEU A 82 -11.70 -1.56 -1.88
CA LEU A 82 -12.07 -0.15 -1.88
C LEU A 82 -11.92 0.35 -0.44
N ALA A 83 -11.10 1.37 -0.23
CA ALA A 83 -11.07 2.13 1.01
C ALA A 83 -12.32 3.02 1.03
N GLY A 84 -13.47 2.36 1.16
CA GLY A 84 -14.77 2.99 1.30
C GLY A 84 -14.86 3.66 2.66
N SER A 85 -14.63 4.97 2.68
CA SER A 85 -15.25 5.94 3.60
C SER A 85 -15.65 5.42 4.99
N ALA A 86 -14.70 4.95 5.78
CA ALA A 86 -14.90 4.84 7.23
C ALA A 86 -14.49 6.17 7.88
N ARG A 87 -15.33 7.20 7.76
CA ARG A 87 -15.36 8.24 8.79
C ARG A 87 -16.35 7.81 9.86
N ARG A 88 -15.83 7.72 11.08
CA ARG A 88 -16.46 7.79 12.41
C ARG A 88 -16.58 6.45 13.16
N HIS A 89 -15.76 6.31 14.20
CA HIS A 89 -16.30 6.47 15.55
C HIS A 89 -15.29 7.17 16.46
#